data_AF-A0A318TKR8-F1
#
_entry.id   AF-A0A318TKR8-F1
#
_cell.length_a   1.000
_cell.length_b   1.000
_cell.length_c   1.000
_cell.angle_alpha   90.00
_cell.angle_beta   90.00
_cell.angle_gamma   90.00
#
_symmetry.space_group_name_H-M   'P 1'
#
loop_
_entity.id
_entity.type
_entity.pdbx_description
1 polymer ?
#
loop_
_entity_poly.entity_id
_entity_poly.type
_entity_poly.pdbx_seq_one_letter_code
_entity_poly.pdbx_strand_id
1 'polypeptide(L)'
;MNFVKGLMLGTAATMLATAGAQAADLPLKAKAVEYVKVCSLYGAGFYYIPGTDTCIKLGGYTRAEVAFNASGMTGTPAWSGAAGQDNRLKNDYIFRTRQSVNLDTRTATEYGVVRTYFDAVFTWTSGSSTSTIAGGDVGVFFAFVQFAGFTFGKAVSQFSAPWNGTPGNITSNLLGGDDTSTGINQISYTAQFGNGVSAAISLEDQSRYRQSQLFNVNGVGAAYAGDAASYLAGLGSGVNNYAGVQVPDIVGQVRVDQAWGLFQVAAAAHQVRASYYVPTDESTGHPGDKWGYAVMAALSLKNLPTGAGDSINVDAVYADGASRYVIGGTTVNTFSMFGGSGLAYQSVGFGAAADGIFATNGGIETTKAWGIRGAFNHNWNQNWATSIFGSYSSLEYSSQGKAWYTQALQSKVGTGVVGSPDFNIIQIGTRTAWTPVKNLTFTGEVMWTKLDQNYSGVTTAVNAGGTKPTGQTYELKDQDTWSGVIRAQRNF
;
A
#
# COMPACT_ATOMS: atom_id res chain seq x y z
N MET A 1 -38.64 -91.75 -1.15
CA MET A 1 -37.61 -91.26 -0.20
C MET A 1 -37.80 -89.75 -0.07
N ASN A 2 -38.72 -89.30 0.78
CA ASN A 2 -38.60 -89.00 2.22
C ASN A 2 -38.41 -87.48 2.37
N PHE A 3 -39.20 -86.67 3.08
CA PHE A 3 -40.35 -86.82 3.97
C PHE A 3 -40.90 -85.35 4.05
N VAL A 4 -42.12 -85.00 3.63
CA VAL A 4 -43.41 -85.14 4.34
C VAL A 4 -43.67 -84.04 5.39
N LYS A 5 -44.72 -83.24 5.10
CA LYS A 5 -45.75 -82.63 6.00
C LYS A 5 -45.28 -81.60 7.03
N GLY A 6 -46.02 -80.57 7.38
CA GLY A 6 -47.40 -80.08 7.20
C GLY A 6 -47.44 -78.75 8.01
N LEU A 7 -48.50 -77.99 8.23
CA LEU A 7 -49.92 -78.31 8.34
C LEU A 7 -50.62 -76.97 8.72
N MET A 8 -51.73 -76.67 8.04
CA MET A 8 -52.99 -76.08 8.55
C MET A 8 -53.06 -74.61 9.03
N LEU A 9 -54.00 -73.83 8.45
CA LEU A 9 -55.39 -73.55 8.92
C LEU A 9 -55.36 -72.94 10.33
N GLY A 10 -55.86 -71.75 10.60
CA GLY A 10 -57.02 -71.09 10.02
C GLY A 10 -58.01 -70.78 11.15
N THR A 11 -58.24 -69.47 11.39
CA THR A 11 -59.43 -68.88 12.03
C THR A 11 -59.57 -68.93 13.56
N ALA A 12 -59.59 -67.75 14.19
CA ALA A 12 -60.67 -67.33 15.10
C ALA A 12 -60.50 -65.85 15.50
N ALA A 13 -61.53 -65.06 15.21
CA ALA A 13 -61.67 -63.68 15.64
C ALA A 13 -62.02 -63.60 17.14
N THR A 14 -61.65 -62.52 17.81
CA THR A 14 -62.44 -61.96 18.92
C THR A 14 -62.11 -60.48 19.12
N MET A 15 -63.18 -59.72 19.26
CA MET A 15 -63.29 -58.27 19.35
C MET A 15 -63.19 -57.85 20.83
N LEU A 16 -62.58 -56.68 21.09
CA LEU A 16 -62.95 -55.64 22.09
C LEU A 16 -61.83 -55.11 23.01
N ALA A 17 -61.81 -53.77 23.07
CA ALA A 17 -61.55 -52.89 24.21
C ALA A 17 -60.11 -52.42 24.54
N THR A 18 -59.87 -51.16 24.15
CA THR A 18 -59.36 -50.02 24.95
C THR A 18 -57.94 -49.99 25.54
N ALA A 19 -57.27 -48.89 25.18
CA ALA A 19 -56.34 -48.06 25.97
C ALA A 19 -54.97 -48.64 26.37
N GLY A 20 -53.94 -48.06 25.75
CA GLY A 20 -52.55 -48.22 26.15
C GLY A 20 -51.63 -47.51 25.17
N ALA A 21 -51.62 -46.18 25.21
CA ALA A 21 -50.59 -45.39 24.54
C ALA A 21 -49.22 -45.79 25.09
N GLN A 22 -48.47 -46.58 24.32
CA GLN A 22 -47.03 -46.69 24.48
C GLN A 22 -46.43 -45.72 23.47
N ALA A 23 -46.09 -44.53 23.97
CA ALA A 23 -45.24 -43.60 23.27
C ALA A 23 -43.89 -44.32 23.03
N ALA A 24 -43.71 -44.86 21.82
CA ALA A 24 -42.37 -45.00 21.29
C ALA A 24 -41.89 -43.57 21.05
N ASP A 25 -41.06 -43.11 21.98
CA ASP A 25 -40.31 -41.88 21.88
C ASP A 25 -39.52 -41.93 20.56
N LEU A 26 -40.07 -41.34 19.50
CA LEU A 26 -39.25 -40.98 18.35
C LEU A 26 -38.15 -40.08 18.91
N PRO A 27 -36.88 -40.22 18.49
CA PRO A 27 -35.88 -39.22 18.82
C PRO A 27 -36.29 -37.88 18.18
N LEU A 28 -37.10 -37.10 18.91
CA LEU A 28 -37.38 -35.69 18.71
C LEU A 28 -36.11 -34.93 19.09
N LYS A 29 -35.14 -34.96 18.18
CA LYS A 29 -34.13 -33.94 17.91
C LYS A 29 -33.00 -34.57 17.09
N ALA A 30 -33.25 -34.76 15.79
CA ALA A 30 -32.25 -34.23 14.89
C ALA A 30 -32.27 -32.72 15.15
N LYS A 31 -31.27 -32.21 15.89
CA LYS A 31 -31.04 -30.76 16.02
C LYS A 31 -31.17 -30.20 14.61
N ALA A 32 -32.07 -29.25 14.36
CA ALA A 32 -32.25 -28.68 13.03
C ALA A 32 -30.86 -28.35 12.49
N VAL A 33 -30.45 -29.02 11.43
CA VAL A 33 -29.23 -28.64 10.72
C VAL A 33 -29.60 -27.28 10.16
N GLU A 34 -29.21 -26.20 10.85
CA GLU A 34 -29.31 -24.85 10.32
C GLU A 34 -28.32 -24.78 9.16
N TYR A 35 -28.77 -25.27 7.99
CA TYR A 35 -28.04 -25.08 6.77
C TYR A 35 -27.87 -23.58 6.56
N VAL A 36 -26.65 -23.21 6.19
CA VAL A 36 -26.32 -21.85 5.80
C VAL A 36 -27.22 -21.48 4.62
N LYS A 37 -28.16 -20.55 4.84
CA LYS A 37 -29.12 -20.13 3.81
C LYS A 37 -28.44 -19.12 2.88
N VAL A 38 -28.70 -19.23 1.59
CA VAL A 38 -28.26 -18.22 0.62
C VAL A 38 -28.94 -16.89 0.91
N CYS A 39 -28.18 -15.81 0.97
CA CYS A 39 -28.71 -14.45 1.02
C CYS A 39 -28.64 -13.82 -0.37
N SER A 40 -29.75 -13.90 -1.10
CA SER A 40 -29.86 -13.32 -2.45
C SER A 40 -29.91 -11.79 -2.47
N LEU A 41 -30.21 -11.15 -1.34
CA LEU A 41 -30.40 -9.69 -1.22
C LEU A 41 -29.18 -8.89 -1.68
N TYR A 42 -27.97 -9.39 -1.41
CA TYR A 42 -26.70 -8.72 -1.71
C TYR A 42 -25.89 -9.41 -2.82
N GLY A 43 -26.50 -10.37 -3.52
CA GLY A 43 -25.91 -11.04 -4.67
C GLY A 43 -25.14 -12.32 -4.35
N ALA A 44 -24.42 -12.83 -5.36
CA ALA A 44 -23.76 -14.12 -5.28
C ALA A 44 -22.64 -14.16 -4.23
N GLY A 45 -22.55 -15.29 -3.52
CA GLY A 45 -21.56 -15.55 -2.48
C GLY A 45 -21.94 -15.03 -1.09
N PHE A 46 -23.12 -14.42 -0.94
CA PHE A 46 -23.67 -14.06 0.37
C PHE A 46 -24.54 -15.17 0.95
N TYR A 47 -24.41 -15.34 2.26
CA TYR A 47 -25.15 -16.30 3.05
C TYR A 47 -25.68 -15.64 4.32
N TYR A 48 -26.78 -16.09 4.89
CA TYR A 48 -27.22 -15.61 6.20
C TYR A 48 -26.34 -16.19 7.31
N ILE A 49 -25.91 -15.35 8.25
CA ILE A 49 -25.36 -15.80 9.53
C ILE A 49 -26.51 -16.46 10.30
N PRO A 50 -26.37 -17.74 10.74
CA PRO A 50 -27.44 -18.44 11.43
C PRO A 50 -28.01 -17.66 12.61
N GLY A 51 -29.34 -17.63 12.73
CA GLY A 51 -30.05 -16.89 13.78
C GLY A 51 -30.12 -15.37 13.59
N THR A 52 -29.72 -14.82 12.43
CA THR A 52 -29.75 -13.36 12.17
C THR A 52 -30.24 -13.03 10.76
N ASP A 53 -30.62 -11.77 10.54
CA ASP A 53 -30.90 -11.20 9.22
C ASP A 53 -29.64 -10.62 8.53
N THR A 54 -28.46 -10.89 9.10
CA THR A 54 -27.19 -10.40 8.58
C THR A 54 -26.65 -11.37 7.53
N CYS A 55 -26.33 -10.83 6.36
CA CYS A 55 -25.68 -11.58 5.30
C CYS A 55 -24.16 -11.45 5.42
N ILE A 56 -23.43 -12.51 5.14
CA ILE A 56 -21.98 -12.62 5.19
C ILE A 56 -21.47 -13.14 3.84
N LYS A 57 -20.41 -12.52 3.33
CA LYS A 57 -19.60 -13.03 2.23
C LYS A 57 -18.16 -13.20 2.70
N LEU A 58 -17.66 -14.41 2.50
CA LEU A 58 -16.25 -14.74 2.67
C LEU A 58 -15.58 -14.72 1.29
N GLY A 59 -14.35 -14.24 1.23
CA GLY A 59 -13.55 -14.31 0.02
C GLY A 59 -12.09 -14.03 0.28
N GLY A 60 -11.34 -13.89 -0.80
CA GLY A 60 -9.97 -13.39 -0.76
C GLY A 60 -9.12 -13.99 -1.85
N TYR A 61 -7.84 -14.19 -1.57
CA TYR A 61 -6.91 -14.77 -2.51
C TYR A 61 -5.75 -15.49 -1.84
N THR A 62 -5.22 -16.48 -2.53
CA THR A 62 -3.90 -17.05 -2.27
C THR A 62 -2.95 -16.61 -3.36
N ARG A 63 -1.76 -16.16 -2.98
CA ARG A 63 -0.75 -15.63 -3.88
C ARG A 63 0.62 -16.20 -3.54
N ALA A 64 1.36 -16.61 -4.55
CA ALA A 64 2.78 -16.95 -4.47
C ALA A 64 3.56 -16.09 -5.47
N GLU A 65 4.69 -15.55 -5.04
CA GLU A 65 5.49 -14.59 -5.81
C GLU A 65 6.99 -14.88 -5.66
N VAL A 66 7.74 -14.61 -6.72
CA VAL A 66 9.21 -14.52 -6.68
C VAL A 66 9.60 -13.18 -7.27
N ALA A 67 10.26 -12.34 -6.47
CA ALA A 67 10.85 -11.09 -6.92
C ALA A 67 12.35 -11.30 -7.21
N PHE A 68 12.87 -10.61 -8.23
CA PHE A 68 14.26 -10.66 -8.67
C PHE A 68 14.89 -9.26 -8.58
N ASN A 69 16.13 -9.20 -8.09
CA ASN A 69 16.87 -7.95 -7.84
C ASN A 69 15.98 -6.88 -7.17
N ALA A 70 15.47 -7.20 -5.99
CA ALA A 70 14.47 -6.41 -5.29
C ALA A 70 14.87 -6.13 -3.84
N SER A 71 14.49 -4.96 -3.31
CA SER A 71 14.67 -4.64 -1.89
C SER A 71 13.59 -5.28 -0.99
N GLY A 72 12.57 -5.90 -1.57
CA GLY A 72 11.46 -6.43 -0.79
C GLY A 72 10.31 -6.99 -1.61
N MET A 73 9.12 -6.95 -1.02
CA MET A 73 7.92 -7.60 -1.52
C MET A 73 7.46 -7.08 -2.90
N THR A 74 6.78 -7.93 -3.67
CA THR A 74 6.11 -7.55 -4.94
C THR A 74 7.01 -6.83 -5.96
N GLY A 75 8.31 -7.10 -5.99
CA GLY A 75 9.24 -6.42 -6.90
C GLY A 75 9.50 -4.96 -6.52
N THR A 76 9.66 -4.65 -5.21
CA THR A 76 10.20 -3.35 -4.79
C THR A 76 11.57 -3.14 -5.43
N PRO A 77 11.83 -2.02 -6.14
CA PRO A 77 13.14 -1.74 -6.73
C PRO A 77 14.27 -1.91 -5.73
N ALA A 78 15.45 -2.34 -6.19
CA ALA A 78 16.68 -2.40 -5.39
C ALA A 78 17.24 -0.99 -5.10
N TRP A 79 16.42 -0.12 -4.49
CA TRP A 79 16.72 1.29 -4.26
C TRP A 79 17.02 1.65 -2.80
N SER A 80 17.11 0.65 -1.92
CA SER A 80 17.40 0.85 -0.50
C SER A 80 17.89 -0.44 0.17
N GLY A 81 18.45 -0.29 1.38
CA GLY A 81 18.95 -1.43 2.17
C GLY A 81 20.11 -2.17 1.49
N ALA A 82 20.26 -3.46 1.81
CA ALA A 82 21.34 -4.28 1.25
C ALA A 82 21.30 -4.40 -0.28
N ALA A 83 20.09 -4.44 -0.86
CA ALA A 83 19.89 -4.49 -2.31
C ALA A 83 20.33 -3.20 -3.00
N GLY A 84 19.93 -2.02 -2.47
CA GLY A 84 20.42 -0.74 -2.97
C GLY A 84 21.91 -0.53 -2.73
N GLN A 85 22.47 -1.11 -1.67
CA GLN A 85 23.91 -1.14 -1.46
C GLN A 85 24.67 -2.08 -2.41
N ASP A 86 23.99 -2.93 -3.17
CA ASP A 86 24.63 -3.92 -4.05
C ASP A 86 25.77 -4.70 -3.36
N ASN A 87 25.51 -5.19 -2.15
CA ASN A 87 26.50 -5.90 -1.34
C ASN A 87 26.14 -7.38 -1.17
N ARG A 88 27.02 -8.15 -0.53
CA ARG A 88 26.84 -9.60 -0.32
C ARG A 88 25.64 -9.97 0.57
N LEU A 89 25.02 -9.00 1.26
CA LEU A 89 23.82 -9.22 2.06
C LEU A 89 22.53 -9.08 1.24
N LYS A 90 22.61 -8.65 -0.04
CA LYS A 90 21.43 -8.60 -0.90
C LYS A 90 20.93 -9.99 -1.23
N ASN A 91 19.62 -10.10 -1.43
CA ASN A 91 19.00 -11.31 -1.98
C ASN A 91 18.77 -11.09 -3.48
N ASP A 92 19.33 -11.95 -4.33
CA ASP A 92 19.07 -11.90 -5.77
C ASP A 92 17.63 -12.30 -6.11
N TYR A 93 17.00 -13.09 -5.24
CA TYR A 93 15.59 -13.45 -5.32
C TYR A 93 14.92 -13.45 -3.94
N ILE A 94 13.62 -13.12 -3.91
CA ILE A 94 12.80 -13.12 -2.71
C ILE A 94 11.50 -13.88 -2.98
N PHE A 95 11.27 -14.95 -2.24
CA PHE A 95 10.01 -15.70 -2.28
C PHE A 95 9.00 -15.10 -1.29
N ARG A 96 7.74 -15.02 -1.72
CA ARG A 96 6.64 -14.58 -0.87
C ARG A 96 5.39 -15.39 -1.12
N THR A 97 4.77 -15.82 -0.03
CA THR A 97 3.42 -16.41 -0.05
C THR A 97 2.50 -15.52 0.77
N ARG A 98 1.30 -15.26 0.26
CA ARG A 98 0.27 -14.46 0.94
C ARG A 98 -1.10 -15.09 0.82
N GLN A 99 -1.83 -15.09 1.94
CA GLN A 99 -3.25 -15.39 2.01
C GLN A 99 -4.00 -14.13 2.45
N SER A 100 -4.94 -13.64 1.64
CA SER A 100 -5.94 -12.64 2.04
C SER A 100 -7.21 -13.33 2.48
N VAL A 101 -7.81 -12.88 3.57
CA VAL A 101 -9.14 -13.31 4.02
C VAL A 101 -10.00 -12.09 4.19
N ASN A 102 -11.06 -12.02 3.40
CA ASN A 102 -12.01 -10.92 3.39
C ASN A 102 -13.35 -11.37 3.97
N LEU A 103 -13.94 -10.50 4.79
CA LEU A 103 -15.26 -10.65 5.38
C LEU A 103 -16.08 -9.40 5.02
N ASP A 104 -17.20 -9.57 4.34
CA ASP A 104 -18.18 -8.50 4.07
C ASP A 104 -19.51 -8.91 4.69
N THR A 105 -19.96 -8.21 5.72
CA THR A 105 -21.28 -8.42 6.31
C THR A 105 -22.20 -7.26 6.00
N ARG A 106 -23.48 -7.56 5.79
CA ARG A 106 -24.51 -6.57 5.46
C ARG A 106 -25.82 -6.90 6.15
N THR A 107 -26.39 -5.89 6.79
CA THR A 107 -27.67 -5.98 7.49
C THR A 107 -28.57 -4.87 6.99
N ALA A 108 -29.77 -5.22 6.51
CA ALA A 108 -30.76 -4.22 6.14
C ALA A 108 -31.37 -3.64 7.42
N THR A 109 -31.48 -2.31 7.48
CA THR A 109 -32.13 -1.59 8.58
C THR A 109 -33.12 -0.58 8.01
N GLU A 110 -33.96 -0.01 8.87
CA GLU A 110 -34.89 1.06 8.49
C GLU A 110 -34.19 2.33 7.97
N TYR A 111 -32.91 2.51 8.29
CA TYR A 111 -32.09 3.66 7.87
C TYR A 111 -31.15 3.35 6.71
N GLY A 112 -31.28 2.16 6.10
CA GLY A 112 -30.42 1.67 5.02
C GLY A 112 -29.53 0.50 5.44
N VAL A 113 -28.58 0.15 4.58
CA VAL A 113 -27.70 -1.02 4.81
C VAL A 113 -26.56 -0.62 5.73
N VAL A 114 -26.39 -1.37 6.81
CA VAL A 114 -25.16 -1.38 7.60
C VAL A 114 -24.23 -2.42 6.99
N ARG A 115 -23.01 -2.02 6.63
CA ARG A 115 -21.97 -2.90 6.10
C ARG A 115 -20.76 -2.91 7.01
N THR A 116 -20.22 -4.08 7.32
CA THR A 116 -18.89 -4.23 7.93
C THR A 116 -17.97 -4.92 6.95
N TYR A 117 -16.74 -4.42 6.82
CA TYR A 117 -15.75 -5.03 5.95
C TYR A 117 -14.42 -5.20 6.69
N PHE A 118 -13.83 -6.37 6.54
CA PHE A 118 -12.53 -6.71 7.08
C PHE A 118 -11.70 -7.43 6.02
N ASP A 119 -10.43 -7.04 5.90
CA ASP A 119 -9.42 -7.72 5.07
C ASP A 119 -8.14 -7.89 5.86
N ALA A 120 -7.79 -9.14 6.14
CA ALA A 120 -6.52 -9.51 6.75
C ALA A 120 -5.65 -10.27 5.75
N VAL A 121 -4.36 -9.94 5.75
CA VAL A 121 -3.35 -10.67 4.99
C VAL A 121 -2.40 -11.41 5.94
N PHE A 122 -2.17 -12.68 5.64
CA PHE A 122 -1.13 -13.50 6.25
C PHE A 122 -0.01 -13.63 5.24
N THR A 123 1.16 -13.12 5.56
CA THR A 123 2.28 -13.03 4.62
C THR A 123 3.51 -13.71 5.20
N TRP A 124 4.21 -14.51 4.39
CA TRP A 124 5.55 -14.96 4.68
C TRP A 124 6.46 -14.55 3.53
N THR A 125 7.56 -13.86 3.84
CA THR A 125 8.52 -13.36 2.85
C THR A 125 9.92 -13.81 3.25
N SER A 126 10.63 -14.53 2.39
CA SER A 126 11.99 -15.04 2.69
C SER A 126 12.96 -13.89 2.94
N GLY A 127 13.80 -14.00 3.98
CA GLY A 127 14.83 -13.00 4.30
C GLY A 127 14.28 -11.72 4.96
N SER A 128 13.01 -11.70 5.34
CA SER A 128 12.44 -10.63 6.18
C SER A 128 12.73 -10.88 7.67
N SER A 129 12.67 -9.85 8.50
CA SER A 129 12.91 -9.98 9.95
C SER A 129 11.94 -10.92 10.67
N THR A 130 10.79 -11.22 10.05
CA THR A 130 9.73 -12.09 10.57
C THR A 130 9.71 -13.47 9.90
N SER A 131 10.65 -13.75 8.99
CA SER A 131 10.76 -15.02 8.26
C SER A 131 11.43 -16.13 9.06
N THR A 132 10.87 -16.48 10.22
CA THR A 132 11.26 -17.69 10.96
C THR A 132 10.59 -18.92 10.35
N ILE A 133 11.04 -20.14 10.71
CA ILE A 133 10.58 -21.42 10.13
C ILE A 133 9.05 -21.57 10.14
N ALA A 134 8.39 -21.07 11.20
CA ALA A 134 6.94 -21.03 11.34
C ALA A 134 6.43 -19.60 11.59
N GLY A 135 7.13 -18.61 11.01
CA GLY A 135 6.86 -17.19 11.17
C GLY A 135 5.88 -16.64 10.14
N GLY A 136 5.84 -15.31 10.04
CA GLY A 136 4.98 -14.57 9.13
C GLY A 136 4.39 -13.33 9.78
N ASP A 137 3.83 -12.46 8.94
CA ASP A 137 3.21 -11.21 9.33
C ASP A 137 1.70 -11.26 9.09
N VAL A 138 0.95 -10.71 10.04
CA VAL A 138 -0.47 -10.40 9.86
C VAL A 138 -0.61 -8.91 9.59
N GLY A 139 -1.21 -8.56 8.46
CA GLY A 139 -1.55 -7.19 8.11
C GLY A 139 -3.05 -6.98 8.12
N VAL A 140 -3.52 -5.88 8.74
CA VAL A 140 -4.92 -5.42 8.63
C VAL A 140 -5.00 -4.41 7.49
N PHE A 141 -5.47 -4.84 6.33
CA PHE A 141 -5.56 -3.99 5.14
C PHE A 141 -6.76 -3.06 5.26
N PHE A 142 -7.92 -3.61 5.60
CA PHE A 142 -9.17 -2.87 5.80
C PHE A 142 -9.91 -3.38 7.02
N ALA A 143 -10.56 -2.47 7.75
CA ALA A 143 -11.41 -2.77 8.91
C ALA A 143 -12.34 -1.59 9.15
N PHE A 144 -13.55 -1.62 8.60
CA PHE A 144 -14.45 -0.48 8.65
C PHE A 144 -15.93 -0.86 8.71
N VAL A 145 -16.74 0.09 9.17
CA VAL A 145 -18.20 0.07 9.13
C VAL A 145 -18.70 1.16 8.18
N GLN A 146 -19.71 0.84 7.37
CA GLN A 146 -20.39 1.75 6.46
C GLN A 146 -21.88 1.81 6.77
N PHE A 147 -22.42 3.02 6.82
CA PHE A 147 -23.83 3.26 7.10
C PHE A 147 -24.26 4.65 6.61
N ALA A 148 -25.37 4.73 5.88
CA ALA A 148 -25.97 6.00 5.44
C ALA A 148 -24.99 7.00 4.78
N GLY A 149 -24.07 6.50 3.94
CA GLY A 149 -23.05 7.31 3.27
C GLY A 149 -21.77 7.56 4.11
N PHE A 150 -21.79 7.23 5.40
CA PHE A 150 -20.59 7.30 6.23
C PHE A 150 -19.72 6.04 6.12
N THR A 151 -18.41 6.21 6.27
CA THR A 151 -17.43 5.14 6.52
C THR A 151 -16.64 5.47 7.78
N PHE A 152 -16.53 4.52 8.70
CA PHE A 152 -15.77 4.64 9.94
C PHE A 152 -14.74 3.50 10.02
N GLY A 153 -13.47 3.84 10.24
CA GLY A 153 -12.39 2.87 10.43
C GLY A 153 -11.36 2.89 9.30
N LYS A 154 -10.62 1.79 9.16
CA LYS A 154 -9.52 1.67 8.20
C LYS A 154 -10.02 1.33 6.80
N ALA A 155 -10.13 2.33 5.94
CA ALA A 155 -10.65 2.22 4.57
C ALA A 155 -9.75 2.95 3.55
N VAL A 156 -9.96 2.77 2.25
CA VAL A 156 -9.23 3.52 1.22
C VAL A 156 -9.50 5.02 1.40
N SER A 157 -8.45 5.85 1.32
CA SER A 157 -8.56 7.31 1.42
C SER A 157 -9.44 7.87 0.30
N GLN A 158 -10.20 8.93 0.61
CA GLN A 158 -10.96 9.64 -0.43
C GLN A 158 -10.03 10.39 -1.40
N PHE A 159 -8.77 10.62 -1.00
CA PHE A 159 -7.77 11.19 -1.88
C PHE A 159 -7.38 10.23 -3.00
N SER A 160 -7.47 8.91 -2.82
CA SER A 160 -6.88 7.97 -3.77
C SER A 160 -7.72 7.80 -5.04
N ALA A 161 -7.05 7.62 -6.18
CA ALA A 161 -7.69 7.11 -7.38
C ALA A 161 -8.14 5.65 -7.15
N PRO A 162 -9.23 5.18 -7.79
CA PRO A 162 -9.79 3.84 -7.56
C PRO A 162 -9.02 2.71 -8.25
N TRP A 163 -7.73 2.93 -8.55
CA TRP A 163 -6.81 1.92 -9.06
C TRP A 163 -5.50 2.01 -8.29
N ASN A 164 -4.89 0.86 -8.09
CA ASN A 164 -3.52 0.75 -7.64
C ASN A 164 -2.92 -0.51 -8.25
N GLY A 165 -1.98 -0.32 -9.15
CA GLY A 165 -1.45 -1.42 -9.92
C GLY A 165 -2.42 -1.91 -10.98
N THR A 166 -3.37 -2.76 -10.62
CA THR A 166 -4.16 -3.56 -11.58
C THR A 166 -5.20 -2.70 -12.32
N PRO A 167 -5.35 -2.85 -13.66
CA PRO A 167 -4.71 -3.85 -14.53
C PRO A 167 -3.30 -3.50 -15.03
N GLY A 168 -2.79 -2.30 -14.73
CA GLY A 168 -1.51 -1.76 -15.20
C GLY A 168 -0.24 -2.45 -14.68
N ASN A 169 -0.09 -2.61 -13.38
CA ASN A 169 1.07 -3.23 -12.73
C ASN A 169 0.65 -4.05 -11.50
N ILE A 170 1.59 -4.81 -10.93
CA ILE A 170 1.42 -5.63 -9.74
C ILE A 170 2.33 -5.25 -8.58
N THR A 171 3.39 -4.46 -8.82
CA THR A 171 4.18 -3.81 -7.78
C THR A 171 3.35 -2.76 -7.04
N SER A 172 3.47 -2.69 -5.72
CA SER A 172 2.93 -1.60 -4.90
C SER A 172 3.92 -0.42 -4.75
N ASN A 173 4.94 -0.36 -5.61
CA ASN A 173 6.03 0.62 -5.53
C ASN A 173 6.10 1.54 -6.75
N LEU A 174 4.98 1.68 -7.48
CA LEU A 174 4.86 2.69 -8.53
C LEU A 174 4.52 4.04 -7.88
N LEU A 175 5.50 4.93 -7.85
CA LEU A 175 5.43 6.27 -7.27
C LEU A 175 4.62 7.24 -8.15
N GLY A 176 4.49 8.48 -7.70
CA GLY A 176 3.87 9.57 -8.44
C GLY A 176 2.39 9.79 -8.11
N GLY A 177 1.89 9.07 -7.12
CA GLY A 177 0.52 9.16 -6.64
C GLY A 177 0.27 8.28 -5.44
N ASP A 178 -0.99 8.25 -5.00
CA ASP A 178 -1.39 7.61 -3.76
C ASP A 178 -1.58 6.09 -3.87
N ASP A 179 -1.58 5.34 -2.76
CA ASP A 179 -1.77 3.89 -2.79
C ASP A 179 -3.10 3.46 -2.18
N THR A 180 -3.71 2.43 -2.77
CA THR A 180 -4.95 1.83 -2.26
C THR A 180 -4.76 0.38 -1.83
N SER A 181 -3.52 -0.11 -1.74
CA SER A 181 -3.23 -1.48 -1.32
C SER A 181 -3.65 -1.69 0.14
N THR A 182 -3.64 -0.64 0.97
CA THR A 182 -4.09 -0.66 2.36
C THR A 182 -4.91 0.58 2.70
N GLY A 183 -5.78 0.51 3.70
CA GLY A 183 -6.56 1.67 4.14
C GLY A 183 -5.85 2.60 5.13
N ILE A 184 -6.49 3.72 5.44
CA ILE A 184 -6.16 4.67 6.50
C ILE A 184 -7.34 4.79 7.46
N ASN A 185 -7.07 4.98 8.76
CA ASN A 185 -8.14 5.23 9.72
C ASN A 185 -8.82 6.56 9.37
N GLN A 186 -10.13 6.52 9.18
CA GLN A 186 -10.88 7.70 8.76
C GLN A 186 -12.31 7.70 9.27
N ILE A 187 -12.88 8.91 9.27
CA ILE A 187 -14.32 9.15 9.23
C ILE A 187 -14.59 9.87 7.91
N SER A 188 -15.39 9.27 7.03
CA SER A 188 -15.73 9.87 5.75
C SER A 188 -17.24 9.87 5.53
N TYR A 189 -17.72 10.85 4.77
CA TYR A 189 -19.08 10.91 4.28
C TYR A 189 -19.05 11.08 2.76
N THR A 190 -19.79 10.24 2.04
CA THR A 190 -19.94 10.30 0.58
C THR A 190 -21.39 10.54 0.21
N ALA A 191 -21.64 11.65 -0.48
CA ALA A 191 -22.92 11.97 -1.10
C ALA A 191 -22.94 11.48 -2.56
N GLN A 192 -24.07 10.92 -2.97
CA GLN A 192 -24.34 10.50 -4.35
C GLN A 192 -25.38 11.44 -4.96
N PHE A 193 -25.06 12.05 -6.10
CA PHE A 193 -25.95 13.00 -6.78
C PHE A 193 -26.68 12.41 -7.99
N GLY A 194 -26.43 11.13 -8.29
CA GLY A 194 -26.96 10.44 -9.47
C GLY A 194 -26.07 10.62 -10.70
N ASN A 195 -26.38 9.90 -11.78
CA ASN A 195 -25.64 9.95 -13.06
C ASN A 195 -24.12 9.75 -12.93
N GLY A 196 -23.69 8.95 -11.95
CA GLY A 196 -22.28 8.68 -11.70
C GLY A 196 -21.53 9.77 -10.93
N VAL A 197 -22.20 10.84 -10.50
CA VAL A 197 -21.57 11.96 -9.78
C VAL A 197 -21.64 11.75 -8.28
N SER A 198 -20.49 11.86 -7.60
CA SER A 198 -20.38 11.79 -6.14
C SER A 198 -19.40 12.83 -5.60
N ALA A 199 -19.57 13.18 -4.33
CA ALA A 199 -18.58 13.93 -3.57
C ALA A 199 -18.38 13.32 -2.19
N ALA A 200 -17.16 13.42 -1.66
CA ALA A 200 -16.83 12.96 -0.33
C ALA A 200 -16.01 13.99 0.44
N ILE A 201 -16.15 13.95 1.77
CA ILE A 201 -15.27 14.63 2.72
C ILE A 201 -14.84 13.61 3.79
N SER A 202 -13.59 13.66 4.19
CA SER A 202 -13.03 12.77 5.21
C SER A 202 -12.07 13.48 6.16
N LEU A 203 -12.03 12.97 7.38
CA LEU A 203 -10.99 13.22 8.37
C LEU A 203 -10.15 11.94 8.47
N GLU A 204 -8.87 12.01 8.14
CA GLU A 204 -7.99 10.86 8.01
C GLU A 204 -6.78 10.97 8.95
N ASP A 205 -6.41 9.87 9.61
CA ASP A 205 -5.26 9.82 10.51
C ASP A 205 -3.94 9.82 9.74
N GLN A 206 -3.14 10.89 9.82
CA GLN A 206 -1.86 10.96 9.12
C GLN A 206 -0.76 10.04 9.68
N SER A 207 -0.92 9.53 10.90
CA SER A 207 0.14 8.82 11.62
C SER A 207 0.68 7.65 10.80
N ARG A 208 2.01 7.62 10.57
CA ARG A 208 2.74 6.61 9.76
C ARG A 208 2.41 6.56 8.27
N TYR A 209 1.18 6.87 7.84
CA TYR A 209 0.75 6.74 6.46
C TYR A 209 0.96 8.02 5.63
N ARG A 210 0.63 9.19 6.19
CA ARG A 210 0.74 10.50 5.50
C ARG A 210 1.88 11.37 6.00
N GLN A 211 2.54 10.99 7.09
CA GLN A 211 3.77 11.64 7.53
C GLN A 211 4.99 11.01 6.83
N SER A 212 5.80 11.83 6.17
CA SER A 212 7.15 11.45 5.76
C SER A 212 8.16 11.80 6.86
N GLN A 213 9.37 12.22 6.49
CA GLN A 213 10.35 12.75 7.42
C GLN A 213 10.13 14.26 7.63
N LEU A 214 10.40 14.73 8.84
CA LEU A 214 10.57 16.15 9.14
C LEU A 214 11.98 16.32 9.70
N PHE A 215 12.84 16.98 8.93
CA PHE A 215 14.26 17.07 9.25
C PHE A 215 14.55 18.21 10.22
N ASN A 216 15.23 17.87 11.31
CA ASN A 216 15.88 18.84 12.17
C ASN A 216 17.38 18.86 11.81
N VAL A 217 17.87 20.00 11.36
CA VAL A 217 19.30 20.24 11.07
C VAL A 217 19.88 21.34 11.95
N ASN A 218 19.23 21.60 13.09
CA ASN A 218 19.79 22.43 14.13
C ASN A 218 21.17 21.92 14.56
N GLY A 219 22.11 22.84 14.80
CA GLY A 219 23.44 22.52 15.27
C GLY A 219 24.12 21.48 14.39
N VAL A 220 24.64 21.88 13.22
CA VAL A 220 25.20 20.99 12.19
C VAL A 220 26.17 19.89 12.72
N GLY A 221 26.89 20.16 13.82
CA GLY A 221 27.75 19.18 14.49
C GLY A 221 27.07 18.20 15.47
N ALA A 222 25.80 18.40 15.79
CA ALA A 222 25.04 17.62 16.76
C ALA A 222 24.64 16.25 16.21
N ALA A 223 24.42 15.30 17.13
CA ALA A 223 24.05 13.92 16.79
C ALA A 223 22.69 13.80 16.07
N TYR A 224 21.73 14.69 16.40
CA TYR A 224 20.41 14.70 15.78
C TYR A 224 20.38 15.33 14.37
N ALA A 225 21.49 15.92 13.92
CA ALA A 225 21.67 16.37 12.54
C ALA A 225 22.22 15.26 11.61
N GLY A 226 22.31 14.02 12.11
CA GLY A 226 22.73 12.83 11.37
C GLY A 226 24.25 12.66 11.26
N ASP A 227 24.63 11.56 10.61
CA ASP A 227 26.01 11.18 10.27
C ASP A 227 26.15 10.82 8.79
N ALA A 228 27.38 10.59 8.33
CA ALA A 228 27.65 10.28 6.93
C ALA A 228 26.87 9.04 6.45
N ALA A 229 26.72 8.03 7.30
CA ALA A 229 25.98 6.82 6.99
C ALA A 229 24.48 7.09 6.77
N SER A 230 23.87 7.92 7.61
CA SER A 230 22.45 8.29 7.52
C SER A 230 22.17 9.06 6.23
N TYR A 231 23.01 10.04 5.90
CA TYR A 231 22.87 10.81 4.67
C TYR A 231 23.04 9.95 3.42
N LEU A 232 24.11 9.15 3.35
CA LEU A 232 24.39 8.29 2.19
C LEU A 232 23.41 7.13 2.04
N ALA A 233 22.69 6.75 3.11
CA ALA A 233 21.59 5.80 3.06
C ALA A 233 20.24 6.44 2.64
N GLY A 234 20.22 7.73 2.33
CA GLY A 234 19.00 8.46 1.95
C GLY A 234 18.05 8.73 3.11
N LEU A 235 18.52 8.66 4.36
CA LEU A 235 17.73 8.93 5.57
C LEU A 235 17.75 10.41 5.99
N GLY A 236 18.52 11.26 5.30
CA GLY A 236 18.80 12.64 5.69
C GLY A 236 19.47 12.72 7.05
N SER A 237 18.95 13.57 7.96
CA SER A 237 19.46 13.68 9.33
C SER A 237 19.15 12.45 10.22
N GLY A 238 18.49 11.42 9.67
CA GLY A 238 18.32 10.11 10.30
C GLY A 238 17.22 10.02 11.37
N VAL A 239 16.80 11.15 11.95
CA VAL A 239 15.74 11.22 12.97
C VAL A 239 14.51 11.91 12.39
N ASN A 240 13.34 11.30 12.57
CA ASN A 240 12.07 11.95 12.23
C ASN A 240 11.61 12.85 13.39
N ASN A 241 11.44 14.14 13.13
CA ASN A 241 11.15 15.15 14.16
C ASN A 241 9.71 15.68 14.09
N TYR A 242 8.76 14.84 13.70
CA TYR A 242 7.34 15.13 13.90
C TYR A 242 6.99 15.14 15.40
N ALA A 243 6.12 16.05 15.82
CA ALA A 243 5.44 15.96 17.12
C ALA A 243 4.23 15.01 17.06
N GLY A 244 3.49 14.95 18.17
CA GLY A 244 2.20 14.29 18.21
C GLY A 244 1.16 14.95 17.28
N VAL A 245 0.20 14.15 16.81
CA VAL A 245 -0.89 14.59 15.94
C VAL A 245 -1.87 15.47 16.73
N GLN A 246 -2.26 16.60 16.14
CA GLN A 246 -3.28 17.51 16.72
C GLN A 246 -4.54 17.57 15.85
N VAL A 247 -4.37 17.65 14.53
CA VAL A 247 -5.48 17.72 13.57
C VAL A 247 -5.31 16.60 12.54
N PRO A 248 -6.36 15.81 12.24
CA PRO A 248 -6.32 14.83 11.15
C PRO A 248 -6.21 15.53 9.80
N ASP A 249 -5.76 14.81 8.77
CA ASP A 249 -5.82 15.30 7.40
C ASP A 249 -7.27 15.48 6.98
N ILE A 250 -7.57 16.64 6.39
CA ILE A 250 -8.92 16.95 5.88
C ILE A 250 -8.88 16.72 4.38
N VAL A 251 -9.65 15.75 3.91
CA VAL A 251 -9.62 15.32 2.51
C VAL A 251 -10.99 15.52 1.87
N GLY A 252 -11.01 16.04 0.65
CA GLY A 252 -12.21 16.25 -0.15
C GLY A 252 -12.06 15.65 -1.54
N GLN A 253 -13.15 15.17 -2.11
CA GLN A 253 -13.15 14.47 -3.40
C GLN A 253 -14.43 14.74 -4.18
N VAL A 254 -14.32 14.91 -5.50
CA VAL A 254 -15.44 14.93 -6.45
C VAL A 254 -15.13 13.95 -7.59
N ARG A 255 -16.10 13.12 -7.97
CA ARG A 255 -15.91 12.04 -8.96
C ARG A 255 -17.11 11.97 -9.88
N VAL A 256 -16.81 11.67 -11.14
CA VAL A 256 -17.75 11.29 -12.18
C VAL A 256 -17.33 9.91 -12.65
N ASP A 257 -18.15 8.89 -12.39
CA ASP A 257 -17.94 7.52 -12.85
C ASP A 257 -19.09 7.12 -13.79
N GLN A 258 -18.77 6.98 -15.07
CA GLN A 258 -19.74 6.73 -16.14
C GLN A 258 -19.26 5.58 -17.04
N ALA A 259 -20.09 5.21 -18.01
CA ALA A 259 -19.77 4.09 -18.90
C ALA A 259 -18.46 4.28 -19.70
N TRP A 260 -18.10 5.53 -20.02
CA TRP A 260 -16.84 5.85 -20.71
C TRP A 260 -15.60 5.68 -19.83
N GLY A 261 -15.77 5.73 -18.50
CA GLY A 261 -14.66 5.78 -17.57
C GLY A 261 -14.93 6.68 -16.37
N LEU A 262 -13.85 7.18 -15.79
CA LEU A 262 -13.88 7.92 -14.54
C LEU A 262 -13.02 9.18 -14.63
N PHE A 263 -13.55 10.28 -14.09
CA PHE A 263 -12.75 11.46 -13.75
C PHE A 263 -12.93 11.77 -12.27
N GLN A 264 -11.83 12.08 -11.58
CA GLN A 264 -11.84 12.45 -10.18
C GLN A 264 -10.86 13.58 -9.92
N VAL A 265 -11.26 14.50 -9.06
CA VAL A 265 -10.36 15.44 -8.40
C VAL A 265 -10.45 15.26 -6.89
N ALA A 266 -9.32 15.38 -6.21
CA ALA A 266 -9.27 15.34 -4.76
C ALA A 266 -8.26 16.36 -4.22
N ALA A 267 -8.47 16.79 -2.99
CA ALA A 267 -7.57 17.67 -2.27
C ALA A 267 -7.44 17.22 -0.81
N ALA A 268 -6.29 17.49 -0.21
CA ALA A 268 -6.00 17.22 1.19
C ALA A 268 -5.33 18.44 1.83
N ALA A 269 -5.70 18.74 3.07
CA ALA A 269 -4.96 19.64 3.95
C ALA A 269 -4.25 18.80 5.03
N HIS A 270 -2.97 19.08 5.26
CA HIS A 270 -2.09 18.30 6.12
C HIS A 270 -1.35 19.19 7.12
N GLN A 271 -1.29 18.82 8.40
CA GLN A 271 -0.57 19.60 9.40
C GLN A 271 0.88 19.11 9.54
N VAL A 272 1.85 19.98 9.22
CA VAL A 272 3.27 19.76 9.46
C VAL A 272 3.64 20.34 10.82
N ARG A 273 3.93 19.45 11.77
CA ARG A 273 4.16 19.80 13.17
C ARG A 273 5.48 19.24 13.66
N ALA A 274 6.43 20.12 13.95
CA ALA A 274 7.74 19.72 14.46
C ALA A 274 7.69 19.43 15.96
N SER A 275 8.55 18.52 16.41
CA SER A 275 8.95 18.38 17.81
C SER A 275 9.82 19.56 18.24
N TYR A 276 10.79 19.37 19.13
CA TYR A 276 11.61 20.45 19.68
C TYR A 276 12.86 20.75 18.85
N TYR A 277 13.43 21.95 19.01
CA TYR A 277 14.71 22.32 18.38
C TYR A 277 15.85 21.40 18.82
N VAL A 278 15.81 20.92 20.07
CA VAL A 278 16.57 19.76 20.53
C VAL A 278 15.55 18.68 20.92
N PRO A 279 15.46 17.54 20.20
CA PRO A 279 14.35 16.59 20.36
C PRO A 279 14.14 16.02 21.77
N THR A 280 15.18 16.03 22.60
CA THR A 280 15.17 15.53 23.97
C THR A 280 14.96 16.61 25.04
N ASP A 281 14.77 17.88 24.65
CA ASP A 281 14.74 19.02 25.56
C ASP A 281 13.63 20.02 25.18
N GLU A 282 12.52 19.94 25.89
CA GLU A 282 11.35 20.82 25.74
C GLU A 282 11.68 22.29 25.97
N SER A 283 12.70 22.61 26.80
CA SER A 283 13.05 24.00 27.12
C SER A 283 13.61 24.76 25.92
N THR A 284 14.05 24.03 24.88
CA THR A 284 14.53 24.64 23.65
C THR A 284 13.41 25.23 22.79
N GLY A 285 12.15 24.88 23.05
CA GLY A 285 11.00 25.29 22.23
C GLY A 285 10.95 24.55 20.89
N HIS A 286 10.11 25.03 19.98
CA HIS A 286 9.87 24.41 18.67
C HIS A 286 9.49 25.47 17.62
N PRO A 287 9.67 25.19 16.31
CA PRO A 287 9.13 26.07 15.28
C PRO A 287 7.59 26.02 15.29
N GLY A 288 6.96 27.09 14.80
CA GLY A 288 5.51 27.11 14.64
C GLY A 288 5.02 26.12 13.58
N ASP A 289 3.85 25.53 13.82
CA ASP A 289 3.20 24.57 12.92
C ASP A 289 2.92 25.21 11.55
N LYS A 290 2.96 24.39 10.49
CA LYS A 290 2.59 24.79 9.13
C LYS A 290 1.51 23.89 8.56
N TRP A 291 0.70 24.45 7.65
CA TRP A 291 -0.23 23.69 6.83
C TRP A 291 0.41 23.38 5.48
N GLY A 292 0.51 22.09 5.19
CA GLY A 292 0.73 21.57 3.85
C GLY A 292 -0.59 21.21 3.18
N TYR A 293 -0.52 20.92 1.88
CA TYR A 293 -1.66 20.47 1.10
C TYR A 293 -1.23 19.55 -0.04
N ALA A 294 -2.18 18.78 -0.56
CA ALA A 294 -2.03 18.01 -1.79
C ALA A 294 -3.29 18.13 -2.65
N VAL A 295 -3.11 18.06 -3.97
CA VAL A 295 -4.20 17.99 -4.96
C VAL A 295 -3.92 16.90 -5.97
N MET A 296 -4.97 16.23 -6.42
CA MET A 296 -4.88 15.14 -7.38
C MET A 296 -5.97 15.26 -8.44
N ALA A 297 -5.60 14.93 -9.67
CA ALA A 297 -6.54 14.68 -10.76
C ALA A 297 -6.28 13.29 -11.34
N ALA A 298 -7.36 12.53 -11.55
CA ALA A 298 -7.32 11.16 -12.03
C ALA A 298 -8.29 10.96 -13.19
N LEU A 299 -7.85 10.24 -14.21
CA LEU A 299 -8.62 9.87 -15.40
C LEU A 299 -8.44 8.38 -15.69
N SER A 300 -9.57 7.69 -15.85
CA SER A 300 -9.63 6.35 -16.43
C SER A 300 -10.50 6.41 -17.67
N LEU A 301 -9.99 5.94 -18.80
CA LEU A 301 -10.79 5.71 -20.00
C LEU A 301 -10.86 4.20 -20.23
N LYS A 302 -12.08 3.70 -20.44
CA LYS A 302 -12.37 2.27 -20.64
C LYS A 302 -12.85 2.04 -22.06
N ASN A 303 -12.71 0.80 -22.52
CA ASN A 303 -13.17 0.34 -23.84
C ASN A 303 -12.58 1.18 -24.98
N LEU A 304 -11.25 1.36 -24.94
CA LEU A 304 -10.55 2.14 -25.96
C LEU A 304 -10.71 1.50 -27.36
N PRO A 305 -10.66 2.28 -28.44
CA PRO A 305 -10.75 1.77 -29.81
C PRO A 305 -9.63 0.78 -30.20
N THR A 306 -8.61 0.63 -29.35
CA THR A 306 -7.46 -0.27 -29.56
C THR A 306 -7.78 -1.74 -29.30
N GLY A 307 -8.85 -2.05 -28.57
CA GLY A 307 -9.19 -3.43 -28.20
C GLY A 307 -10.32 -3.52 -27.19
N ALA A 308 -11.06 -4.63 -27.19
CA ALA A 308 -12.15 -4.85 -26.27
C ALA A 308 -11.63 -4.92 -24.82
N GLY A 309 -12.20 -4.09 -23.93
CA GLY A 309 -11.79 -4.02 -22.52
C GLY A 309 -10.47 -3.27 -22.28
N ASP A 310 -9.84 -2.71 -23.32
CA ASP A 310 -8.65 -1.89 -23.17
C ASP A 310 -8.92 -0.66 -22.32
N SER A 311 -7.92 -0.26 -21.54
CA SER A 311 -8.04 0.91 -20.68
C SER A 311 -6.73 1.68 -20.56
N ILE A 312 -6.86 2.97 -20.30
CA ILE A 312 -5.76 3.82 -19.84
C ILE A 312 -6.18 4.47 -18.53
N ASN A 313 -5.30 4.42 -17.54
CA ASN A 313 -5.52 5.00 -16.21
C ASN A 313 -4.32 5.91 -15.91
N VAL A 314 -4.59 7.14 -15.51
CA VAL A 314 -3.56 8.15 -15.19
C VAL A 314 -4.01 8.94 -13.97
N ASP A 315 -3.10 9.16 -13.05
CA ASP A 315 -3.27 10.12 -11.97
C ASP A 315 -2.03 11.02 -11.85
N ALA A 316 -2.26 12.28 -11.51
CA ALA A 316 -1.23 13.28 -11.28
C ALA A 316 -1.50 13.97 -9.95
N VAL A 317 -0.44 14.14 -9.16
CA VAL A 317 -0.50 14.70 -7.81
C VAL A 317 0.51 15.82 -7.67
N TYR A 318 0.10 16.91 -7.01
CA TYR A 318 0.99 17.95 -6.52
C TYR A 318 0.80 18.09 -5.01
N ALA A 319 1.89 18.31 -4.27
CA ALA A 319 1.88 18.52 -2.83
C ALA A 319 2.92 19.56 -2.40
N ASP A 320 2.61 20.30 -1.34
CA ASP A 320 3.54 21.18 -0.62
C ASP A 320 3.41 20.88 0.87
N GLY A 321 4.47 20.40 1.51
CA GLY A 321 4.44 19.98 2.90
C GLY A 321 3.68 18.67 3.16
N ALA A 322 3.37 17.88 2.12
CA ALA A 322 2.60 16.63 2.25
C ALA A 322 3.09 15.58 1.25
N SER A 323 4.40 15.31 1.26
CA SER A 323 5.10 14.53 0.22
C SER A 323 4.60 13.09 0.06
N ARG A 324 4.00 12.50 1.12
CA ARG A 324 3.39 11.16 1.09
C ARG A 324 2.18 11.04 0.16
N TYR A 325 1.59 12.14 -0.30
CA TYR A 325 0.56 12.07 -1.33
C TYR A 325 1.14 11.79 -2.74
N VAL A 326 2.44 12.03 -2.93
CA VAL A 326 3.19 11.80 -4.18
C VAL A 326 4.09 10.56 -4.07
N ILE A 327 4.89 10.50 -3.00
CA ILE A 327 5.76 9.36 -2.66
C ILE A 327 5.02 8.49 -1.63
N GLY A 328 3.88 7.97 -2.10
CA GLY A 328 2.86 7.39 -1.26
C GLY A 328 2.93 5.88 -1.09
N GLY A 329 1.98 5.39 -0.30
CA GLY A 329 1.72 3.98 -0.10
C GLY A 329 2.69 3.23 0.77
N THR A 330 2.87 1.95 0.44
CA THR A 330 3.76 1.06 1.19
C THR A 330 5.24 1.29 0.90
N THR A 331 5.57 2.27 0.05
CA THR A 331 6.94 2.60 -0.33
C THR A 331 7.65 3.37 0.79
N VAL A 332 8.98 3.18 0.88
CA VAL A 332 9.84 3.95 1.77
C VAL A 332 10.02 5.39 1.25
N ASN A 333 10.43 6.29 2.13
CA ASN A 333 10.73 7.69 1.78
C ASN A 333 12.21 7.93 1.47
N THR A 334 12.99 6.85 1.38
CA THR A 334 14.45 6.92 1.47
C THR A 334 15.02 6.07 0.35
N PHE A 335 15.83 6.69 -0.49
CA PHE A 335 16.40 6.10 -1.69
C PHE A 335 17.91 6.19 -1.59
N SER A 336 18.59 5.09 -1.83
CA SER A 336 20.06 4.98 -1.82
C SER A 336 20.46 3.77 -2.65
N MET A 337 21.16 4.04 -3.74
CA MET A 337 21.71 3.04 -4.65
C MET A 337 23.21 3.24 -4.79
N PHE A 338 23.97 2.15 -4.78
CA PHE A 338 25.41 2.15 -5.02
C PHE A 338 25.70 1.46 -6.34
N GLY A 339 26.73 1.93 -7.04
CA GLY A 339 27.18 1.37 -8.31
C GLY A 339 28.67 1.57 -8.55
N GLY A 340 29.17 1.14 -9.71
CA GLY A 340 30.58 1.32 -10.07
C GLY A 340 30.99 2.79 -10.23
N SER A 341 32.24 3.13 -9.91
CA SER A 341 32.80 4.48 -10.11
C SER A 341 34.12 4.39 -10.86
N GLY A 342 34.42 5.40 -11.68
CA GLY A 342 35.74 5.59 -12.28
C GLY A 342 36.67 6.51 -11.48
N LEU A 343 36.17 7.14 -10.41
CA LEU A 343 36.83 8.21 -9.67
C LEU A 343 37.03 7.91 -8.17
N ALA A 344 36.23 6.99 -7.61
CA ALA A 344 36.15 6.70 -6.19
C ALA A 344 35.99 5.20 -5.95
N TYR A 345 35.90 4.76 -4.68
CA TYR A 345 35.71 3.33 -4.37
C TYR A 345 34.43 2.79 -5.05
N GLN A 346 33.34 3.54 -4.92
CA GLN A 346 32.07 3.29 -5.58
C GLN A 346 31.36 4.62 -5.82
N SER A 347 30.27 4.55 -6.55
CA SER A 347 29.36 5.66 -6.73
C SER A 347 28.08 5.45 -5.92
N VAL A 348 27.39 6.54 -5.58
CA VAL A 348 26.13 6.52 -4.83
C VAL A 348 25.18 7.59 -5.34
N GLY A 349 23.92 7.20 -5.49
CA GLY A 349 22.78 8.08 -5.68
C GLY A 349 21.83 7.94 -4.52
N PHE A 350 21.42 9.04 -3.91
CA PHE A 350 20.52 9.04 -2.76
C PHE A 350 19.51 10.18 -2.80
N GLY A 351 18.38 9.97 -2.13
CA GLY A 351 17.30 10.94 -2.02
C GLY A 351 16.46 10.65 -0.78
N ALA A 352 16.01 11.70 -0.10
CA ALA A 352 15.20 11.58 1.10
C ALA A 352 13.95 12.45 0.96
N ALA A 353 12.78 11.81 0.98
CA ALA A 353 11.49 12.48 0.94
C ALA A 353 11.08 12.94 2.34
N ALA A 354 10.98 14.25 2.49
CA ALA A 354 10.57 14.91 3.72
C ALA A 354 9.45 15.91 3.42
N ASP A 355 8.54 16.09 4.38
CA ASP A 355 7.49 17.10 4.30
C ASP A 355 8.06 18.49 4.58
N GLY A 356 9.17 18.55 5.33
CA GLY A 356 9.92 19.77 5.49
C GLY A 356 11.22 19.60 6.26
N ILE A 357 11.87 20.73 6.49
CA ILE A 357 13.13 20.86 7.21
C ILE A 357 13.11 22.12 8.08
N PHE A 358 13.71 22.06 9.26
CA PHE A 358 13.83 23.20 10.16
C PHE A 358 15.19 23.25 10.88
N ALA A 359 15.54 24.43 11.37
CA ALA A 359 16.73 24.71 12.16
C ALA A 359 16.41 25.70 13.29
N THR A 360 17.32 25.88 14.26
CA THR A 360 17.10 26.80 15.41
C THR A 360 16.77 28.21 14.95
N ASN A 361 15.77 28.80 15.62
CA ASN A 361 15.24 30.14 15.34
C ASN A 361 14.63 30.32 13.93
N GLY A 362 14.50 29.23 13.15
CA GLY A 362 13.79 29.20 11.88
C GLY A 362 12.39 28.60 12.00
N GLY A 363 11.55 28.86 11.01
CA GLY A 363 10.30 28.13 10.80
C GLY A 363 10.53 26.81 10.06
N ILE A 364 9.45 26.03 9.88
CA ILE A 364 9.47 24.83 9.03
C ILE A 364 9.54 25.27 7.56
N GLU A 365 10.55 24.84 6.82
CA GLU A 365 10.61 24.99 5.37
C GLU A 365 9.99 23.76 4.71
N THR A 366 8.85 23.93 4.04
CA THR A 366 8.13 22.80 3.42
C THR A 366 8.80 22.39 2.11
N THR A 367 8.61 21.11 1.78
CA THR A 367 9.09 20.53 0.53
C THR A 367 7.93 20.42 -0.45
N LYS A 368 8.19 20.74 -1.72
CA LYS A 368 7.25 20.52 -2.81
C LYS A 368 7.50 19.16 -3.44
N ALA A 369 6.44 18.46 -3.79
CA ALA A 369 6.53 17.23 -4.54
C ALA A 369 5.46 17.22 -5.62
N TRP A 370 5.76 16.64 -6.77
CA TRP A 370 4.74 16.34 -7.75
C TRP A 370 5.05 15.02 -8.45
N GLY A 371 4.02 14.39 -8.96
CA GLY A 371 4.16 13.16 -9.70
C GLY A 371 3.03 12.93 -10.66
N ILE A 372 3.32 12.11 -11.65
CA ILE A 372 2.35 11.57 -12.57
C ILE A 372 2.65 10.09 -12.74
N ARG A 373 1.62 9.27 -12.78
CA ARG A 373 1.75 7.86 -13.09
C ARG A 373 0.55 7.38 -13.88
N GLY A 374 0.75 6.28 -14.59
CA GLY A 374 -0.34 5.66 -15.31
C GLY A 374 0.05 4.38 -15.99
N ALA A 375 -0.96 3.74 -16.57
CA ALA A 375 -0.80 2.51 -17.31
C ALA A 375 -1.81 2.42 -18.45
N PHE A 376 -1.34 1.90 -19.57
CA PHE A 376 -2.18 1.40 -20.66
C PHE A 376 -2.22 -0.13 -20.56
N ASN A 377 -3.42 -0.71 -20.61
CA ASN A 377 -3.64 -2.15 -20.61
C ASN A 377 -4.36 -2.57 -21.89
N HIS A 378 -3.74 -3.51 -22.60
CA HIS A 378 -4.26 -4.14 -23.80
C HIS A 378 -4.68 -5.59 -23.53
N ASN A 379 -5.89 -5.95 -23.93
CA ASN A 379 -6.41 -7.31 -23.82
C ASN A 379 -6.34 -8.00 -25.18
N TRP A 380 -5.36 -8.88 -25.35
CA TRP A 380 -5.19 -9.67 -26.57
C TRP A 380 -6.38 -10.61 -26.79
N ASN A 381 -6.90 -11.18 -25.70
CA ASN A 381 -8.12 -11.99 -25.64
C ASN A 381 -8.59 -12.12 -24.18
N GLN A 382 -9.63 -12.92 -23.93
CA GLN A 382 -10.18 -13.12 -22.59
C GLN A 382 -9.19 -13.70 -21.55
N ASN A 383 -8.12 -14.35 -22.00
CA ASN A 383 -7.14 -15.03 -21.15
C ASN A 383 -5.81 -14.28 -21.06
N TRP A 384 -5.50 -13.36 -21.98
CA TRP A 384 -4.19 -12.72 -22.09
C TRP A 384 -4.31 -11.20 -22.12
N ALA A 385 -3.55 -10.54 -21.25
CA ALA A 385 -3.44 -9.09 -21.22
C ALA A 385 -1.98 -8.66 -20.99
N THR A 386 -1.59 -7.56 -21.64
CA THR A 386 -0.30 -6.91 -21.44
C THR A 386 -0.53 -5.43 -21.15
N SER A 387 0.26 -4.89 -20.25
CA SER A 387 0.27 -3.47 -19.92
C SER A 387 1.67 -2.89 -20.01
N ILE A 388 1.70 -1.60 -20.32
CA ILE A 388 2.86 -0.72 -20.14
C ILE A 388 2.47 0.34 -19.12
N PHE A 389 3.36 0.58 -18.17
CA PHE A 389 3.12 1.53 -17.09
C PHE A 389 4.37 2.36 -16.83
N GLY A 390 4.18 3.51 -16.20
CA GLY A 390 5.29 4.32 -15.77
C GLY A 390 4.87 5.43 -14.83
N SER A 391 5.89 6.04 -14.23
CA SER A 391 5.76 7.20 -13.37
C SER A 391 6.95 8.13 -13.50
N TYR A 392 6.68 9.39 -13.20
CA TYR A 392 7.68 10.40 -12.91
C TYR A 392 7.30 11.04 -11.57
N SER A 393 8.25 11.15 -10.66
CA SER A 393 8.08 11.84 -9.37
C SER A 393 9.25 12.79 -9.18
N SER A 394 8.97 13.98 -8.65
CA SER A 394 9.96 15.00 -8.33
C SER A 394 9.72 15.52 -6.93
N LEU A 395 10.81 15.81 -6.22
CA LEU A 395 10.79 16.39 -4.89
C LEU A 395 11.81 17.52 -4.82
N GLU A 396 11.32 18.70 -4.42
CA GLU A 396 12.08 19.95 -4.38
C GLU A 396 11.98 20.59 -3.00
N TYR A 397 13.15 20.82 -2.39
CA TYR A 397 13.24 21.59 -1.15
C TYR A 397 13.11 23.09 -1.44
N SER A 398 12.61 23.86 -0.46
CA SER A 398 12.66 25.33 -0.54
C SER A 398 14.10 25.82 -0.66
N SER A 399 14.32 27.04 -1.18
CA SER A 399 15.67 27.60 -1.30
C SER A 399 16.43 27.61 0.03
N GLN A 400 15.74 27.91 1.14
CA GLN A 400 16.34 27.89 2.47
C GLN A 400 16.57 26.46 2.97
N GLY A 401 15.61 25.56 2.74
CA GLY A 401 15.73 24.15 3.09
C GLY A 401 16.88 23.46 2.38
N LYS A 402 17.10 23.77 1.08
CA LYS A 402 18.26 23.34 0.28
C LYS A 402 19.57 23.75 0.94
N ALA A 403 19.69 25.03 1.29
CA ALA A 403 20.90 25.56 1.92
C ALA A 403 21.20 24.85 3.25
N TRP A 404 20.19 24.67 4.09
CA TRP A 404 20.35 23.99 5.38
C TRP A 404 20.70 22.51 5.23
N TYR A 405 20.00 21.77 4.36
CA TYR A 405 20.28 20.35 4.13
C TYR A 405 21.69 20.17 3.56
N THR A 406 22.06 20.93 2.52
CA THR A 406 23.37 20.78 1.88
C THR A 406 24.50 21.14 2.86
N GLN A 407 24.33 22.18 3.70
CA GLN A 407 25.30 22.50 4.74
C GLN A 407 25.45 21.36 5.76
N ALA A 408 24.32 20.79 6.21
CA ALA A 408 24.33 19.69 7.15
C ALA A 408 25.00 18.45 6.54
N LEU A 409 24.67 18.10 5.30
CA LEU A 409 25.30 17.03 4.53
C LEU A 409 26.81 17.24 4.41
N GLN A 410 27.25 18.39 3.89
CA GLN A 410 28.67 18.68 3.67
C GLN A 410 29.50 18.64 4.96
N SER A 411 28.91 18.94 6.11
CA SER A 411 29.59 18.79 7.40
C SER A 411 29.92 17.33 7.76
N LYS A 412 29.19 16.36 7.19
CA LYS A 412 29.36 14.92 7.44
C LYS A 412 30.11 14.21 6.33
N VAL A 413 29.91 14.61 5.08
CA VAL A 413 30.47 13.94 3.90
C VAL A 413 31.52 14.76 3.15
N GLY A 414 31.83 15.96 3.63
CA GLY A 414 32.83 16.85 3.05
C GLY A 414 32.27 17.81 1.99
N THR A 415 33.03 18.88 1.73
CA THR A 415 32.66 19.97 0.82
C THR A 415 32.86 19.66 -0.66
N GLY A 416 33.40 18.48 -1.00
CA GLY A 416 33.51 17.99 -2.37
C GLY A 416 32.17 17.58 -2.99
N VAL A 417 31.12 17.50 -2.17
CA VAL A 417 29.74 17.27 -2.60
C VAL A 417 29.09 18.60 -2.97
N VAL A 418 28.66 18.72 -4.23
CA VAL A 418 28.06 19.95 -4.79
C VAL A 418 26.68 19.64 -5.33
N GLY A 419 25.69 20.49 -5.01
CA GLY A 419 24.32 20.33 -5.48
C GLY A 419 23.27 20.59 -4.40
N SER A 420 22.10 19.97 -4.58
CA SER A 420 20.94 20.14 -3.70
C SER A 420 20.27 18.80 -3.38
N PRO A 421 19.48 18.70 -2.29
CA PRO A 421 18.74 17.49 -1.93
C PRO A 421 17.58 17.13 -2.85
N ASP A 422 17.29 17.95 -3.86
CA ASP A 422 16.27 17.66 -4.86
C ASP A 422 16.61 16.38 -5.64
N PHE A 423 15.58 15.62 -5.97
CA PHE A 423 15.72 14.43 -6.79
C PHE A 423 14.44 14.12 -7.56
N ASN A 424 14.61 13.35 -8.62
CA ASN A 424 13.55 12.78 -9.41
C ASN A 424 13.65 11.25 -9.42
N ILE A 425 12.50 10.59 -9.52
CA ILE A 425 12.42 9.14 -9.73
C ILE A 425 11.60 8.88 -10.98
N ILE A 426 12.18 8.10 -11.89
CA ILE A 426 11.54 7.66 -13.12
C ILE A 426 11.34 6.16 -13.03
N GLN A 427 10.13 5.68 -13.32
CA GLN A 427 9.85 4.25 -13.39
C GLN A 427 9.14 3.93 -14.70
N ILE A 428 9.58 2.87 -15.37
CA ILE A 428 8.98 2.38 -16.59
C ILE A 428 8.95 0.86 -16.51
N GLY A 429 7.81 0.25 -16.80
CA GLY A 429 7.67 -1.19 -16.73
C GLY A 429 6.61 -1.77 -17.65
N THR A 430 6.65 -3.09 -17.75
CA THR A 430 5.63 -3.86 -18.46
C THR A 430 5.23 -5.06 -17.63
N ARG A 431 3.96 -5.45 -17.79
CA ARG A 431 3.37 -6.59 -17.12
C ARG A 431 2.55 -7.40 -18.12
N THR A 432 2.73 -8.71 -18.12
CA THR A 432 1.93 -9.64 -18.92
C THR A 432 1.24 -10.63 -17.98
N ALA A 433 -0.03 -10.89 -18.24
CA ALA A 433 -0.79 -11.86 -17.48
C ALA A 433 -1.59 -12.83 -18.34
N TRP A 434 -1.66 -14.03 -17.78
CA TRP A 434 -2.37 -15.16 -18.34
C TRP A 434 -3.35 -15.70 -17.30
N THR A 435 -4.63 -15.71 -17.65
CA THR A 435 -5.74 -16.18 -16.82
C THR A 435 -6.38 -17.39 -17.52
N PRO A 436 -5.81 -18.61 -17.41
CA PRO A 436 -6.31 -19.78 -18.13
C PRO A 436 -7.72 -20.19 -17.73
N VAL A 437 -8.08 -19.96 -16.46
CA VAL A 437 -9.39 -20.29 -15.91
C VAL A 437 -9.87 -19.21 -14.95
N LYS A 438 -11.18 -19.25 -14.68
CA LYS A 438 -11.87 -18.63 -13.56
C LYS A 438 -10.97 -18.27 -12.37
N ASN A 439 -10.63 -17.01 -12.13
CA ASN A 439 -9.93 -16.53 -10.93
C ASN A 439 -8.48 -17.02 -10.72
N LEU A 440 -7.86 -17.72 -11.67
CA LEU A 440 -6.45 -18.12 -11.59
C LEU A 440 -5.65 -17.30 -12.60
N THR A 441 -4.73 -16.47 -12.12
CA THR A 441 -3.90 -15.61 -12.95
C THR A 441 -2.42 -15.82 -12.65
N PHE A 442 -1.64 -16.03 -13.71
CA PHE A 442 -0.20 -15.94 -13.71
C PHE A 442 0.21 -14.57 -14.25
N THR A 443 1.22 -13.96 -13.67
CA THR A 443 1.70 -12.64 -14.08
C THR A 443 3.22 -12.59 -14.04
N GLY A 444 3.82 -11.96 -15.04
CA GLY A 444 5.22 -11.53 -15.02
C GLY A 444 5.27 -10.01 -15.20
N GLU A 445 6.12 -9.34 -14.42
CA GLU A 445 6.36 -7.91 -14.47
C GLU A 445 7.85 -7.62 -14.39
N VAL A 446 8.29 -6.62 -15.15
CA VAL A 446 9.64 -6.05 -15.07
C VAL A 446 9.53 -4.53 -15.07
N MET A 447 10.37 -3.89 -14.26
CA MET A 447 10.39 -2.44 -14.09
C MET A 447 11.83 -1.95 -13.99
N TRP A 448 12.14 -0.93 -14.78
CA TRP A 448 13.31 -0.10 -14.62
C TRP A 448 12.99 1.09 -13.73
N THR A 449 13.91 1.45 -12.85
CA THR A 449 13.79 2.60 -11.95
C THR A 449 15.08 3.38 -11.95
N LYS A 450 15.02 4.68 -12.19
CA LYS A 450 16.14 5.61 -12.10
C LYS A 450 15.91 6.61 -10.99
N LEU A 451 16.92 6.79 -10.16
CA LEU A 451 17.08 7.92 -9.25
C LEU A 451 18.01 8.93 -9.93
N ASP A 452 17.42 10.07 -10.29
CA ASP A 452 18.09 11.24 -10.84
C ASP A 452 18.27 12.23 -9.68
N GLN A 453 19.48 12.32 -9.14
CA GLN A 453 19.75 13.17 -7.97
C GLN A 453 20.47 14.45 -8.41
N ASN A 454 20.26 15.54 -7.68
CA ASN A 454 20.91 16.79 -8.01
C ASN A 454 22.24 17.01 -7.25
N TYR A 455 23.00 15.94 -7.02
CA TYR A 455 24.33 15.98 -6.40
C TYR A 455 25.41 15.43 -7.31
N SER A 456 26.60 16.03 -7.23
CA SER A 456 27.79 15.64 -7.96
C SER A 456 29.05 15.76 -7.09
N GLY A 457 30.17 15.26 -7.60
CA GLY A 457 31.46 15.31 -6.94
C GLY A 457 31.74 14.06 -6.10
N VAL A 458 32.59 14.20 -5.09
CA VAL A 458 33.02 13.08 -4.25
C VAL A 458 32.94 13.43 -2.78
N THR A 459 32.62 12.44 -1.95
CA THR A 459 32.72 12.57 -0.50
C THR A 459 34.18 12.63 -0.06
N THR A 460 34.43 13.10 1.16
CA THR A 460 35.66 12.75 1.88
C THR A 460 35.66 11.26 2.23
N ALA A 461 36.77 10.77 2.81
CA ALA A 461 36.83 9.44 3.38
C ALA A 461 35.82 9.32 4.55
N VAL A 462 34.78 8.51 4.37
CA VAL A 462 33.66 8.39 5.31
C VAL A 462 33.25 6.96 5.59
N ASN A 463 32.43 6.77 6.62
CA ASN A 463 31.66 5.55 6.82
C ASN A 463 30.30 5.70 6.14
N ALA A 464 30.06 4.99 5.03
CA ALA A 464 28.79 5.00 4.33
C ALA A 464 27.73 4.06 4.96
N GLY A 465 28.06 3.39 6.07
CA GLY A 465 27.15 2.50 6.79
C GLY A 465 26.98 1.12 6.15
N GLY A 466 26.15 0.28 6.79
CA GLY A 466 25.97 -1.11 6.38
C GLY A 466 27.29 -1.89 6.40
N THR A 467 27.60 -2.58 5.30
CA THR A 467 28.87 -3.31 5.11
C THR A 467 29.81 -2.59 4.15
N LYS A 468 29.59 -1.30 3.90
CA LYS A 468 30.49 -0.50 3.07
C LYS A 468 31.81 -0.25 3.81
N PRO A 469 32.97 -0.25 3.14
CA PRO A 469 34.22 -0.05 3.83
C PRO A 469 34.30 1.36 4.43
N THR A 470 34.78 1.42 5.67
CA THR A 470 35.05 2.65 6.40
C THR A 470 36.24 3.39 5.79
N GLY A 471 36.16 4.73 5.79
CA GLY A 471 37.25 5.58 5.33
C GLY A 471 37.44 5.62 3.82
N GLN A 472 36.40 5.27 3.06
CA GLN A 472 36.41 5.34 1.60
C GLN A 472 35.71 6.60 1.10
N THR A 473 36.09 7.02 -0.10
CA THR A 473 35.42 8.08 -0.86
C THR A 473 34.39 7.47 -1.79
N TYR A 474 33.26 8.15 -1.95
CA TYR A 474 32.18 7.78 -2.86
C TYR A 474 31.89 8.91 -3.85
N GLU A 475 31.68 8.57 -5.11
CA GLU A 475 31.26 9.50 -6.16
C GLU A 475 29.75 9.70 -6.13
N LEU A 476 29.28 10.95 -6.18
CA LEU A 476 27.85 11.24 -6.25
C LEU A 476 27.42 11.28 -7.71
N LYS A 477 26.49 10.40 -8.07
CA LYS A 477 25.89 10.32 -9.40
C LYS A 477 24.53 9.62 -9.37
N ASP A 478 23.76 9.82 -10.42
CA ASP A 478 22.53 9.07 -10.67
C ASP A 478 22.75 7.57 -10.66
N GLN A 479 21.71 6.84 -10.26
CA GLN A 479 21.72 5.39 -10.22
C GLN A 479 20.41 4.85 -10.80
N ASP A 480 20.48 3.64 -11.33
CA ASP A 480 19.32 2.93 -11.81
C ASP A 480 19.36 1.45 -11.44
N THR A 481 18.20 0.82 -11.52
CA THR A 481 18.06 -0.61 -11.25
C THR A 481 16.91 -1.21 -12.05
N TRP A 482 17.02 -2.50 -12.31
CA TRP A 482 15.94 -3.33 -12.82
C TRP A 482 15.41 -4.24 -11.71
N SER A 483 14.10 -4.37 -11.60
CA SER A 483 13.45 -5.34 -10.72
C SER A 483 12.42 -6.14 -11.50
N GLY A 484 12.28 -7.42 -11.16
CA GLY A 484 11.29 -8.31 -11.77
C GLY A 484 10.44 -9.02 -10.73
N VAL A 485 9.22 -9.42 -11.10
CA VAL A 485 8.39 -10.28 -10.27
C VAL A 485 7.55 -11.22 -11.13
N ILE A 486 7.49 -12.49 -10.71
CA ILE A 486 6.50 -13.46 -11.21
C ILE A 486 5.53 -13.79 -10.10
N ARG A 487 4.25 -13.94 -10.43
CA ARG A 487 3.14 -14.16 -9.50
C ARG A 487 2.19 -15.22 -10.03
N ALA A 488 1.79 -16.14 -9.17
CA ALA A 488 0.58 -16.94 -9.33
C ALA A 488 -0.44 -16.51 -8.27
N GLN A 489 -1.66 -16.21 -8.66
CA GLN A 489 -2.72 -15.81 -7.75
C GLN A 489 -4.03 -16.51 -8.09
N ARG A 490 -4.69 -17.03 -7.05
CA ARG A 490 -6.05 -17.54 -7.14
C ARG A 490 -6.98 -16.75 -6.23
N ASN A 491 -8.03 -16.18 -6.79
CA ASN A 491 -9.09 -15.51 -6.02
C ASN A 491 -10.26 -16.48 -5.76
N PHE A 492 -10.97 -16.30 -4.65
CA PHE A 492 -12.15 -17.09 -4.32
C PHE A 492 -13.23 -16.28 -3.61
#